data_AF-I7M9D7-F1
#
_entry.id   AF-I7M9D7-F1
#
_cell.length_a   1.000
_cell.length_b   1.000
_cell.length_c   1.000
_cell.angle_alpha   90.00
_cell.angle_beta   90.00
_cell.angle_gamma   90.00
#
_symmetry.space_group_name_H-M   'P 1'
#
loop_
_entity.id
_entity.type
_entity.pdbx_description
1 polymer ?
#
loop_
_entity_poly.entity_id
_entity_poly.type
_entity_poly.pdbx_seq_one_letter_code
_entity_poly.pdbx_strand_id
1 'polypeptide(L)'
;MKNLSLKSNSLKIFLIYLFLFQQHVLCLDTSQCSNYEDPNKCMNTQIKRDGKFYYDRIEKSKQTDLAVPLLSDEYQFTMAYSHFENNKHNDKAVFELFFRVNPFQGEYTVFAGVEEVISFLKYFKITDEHIEYMRKIMPPHTKEEFFDWLKTLDCKQVKLYTMNEGSLVFPKEPLIQIEGPLSLLLILESPLIALTSFPTLVATNAARMRKVAGNKTLLEFGLRRAQSPGAALVASRYAYMGGFNETSNLLASSKYDIPVSSTMSHSYVTSYTSLDEVHDFLLNGVNIKQKALYYRQVLKFSKTSDSELSSFIAFSKSFPHKFICLVDSFDSLKSGVPNFLAVALALIDAGYQPIGVRLDSGELDLLSIAARQIIDNAGLVVQKDLSFIKIMASDSINESKIKQYNMRGNAIDIFAIGTEIVTCKSQPNMGIVYKLVEVNELAKLKFSEDIAKSTLPGRKAVYRVWVESQSVPVADIIALPEEKIEGQSKIRVVSLQKTQERYTIIPKKIQRILHLVWENGEIVNPVFDLEESKQYLEQQMQTFDEQIIHDQKINKRYLIVTTEKYWSYFQKSAENVLIPKIIA
;
A
#
# COMPACT_ATOMS: atom_id res chain seq x y z
N MET A 1 32.72 23.77 -63.22
CA MET A 1 31.90 22.74 -62.53
C MET A 1 31.67 23.25 -61.11
N LYS A 2 30.54 23.94 -60.87
CA LYS A 2 29.41 23.49 -60.02
C LYS A 2 29.84 23.10 -58.59
N ASN A 3 29.76 23.99 -57.59
CA ASN A 3 28.61 24.42 -56.77
C ASN A 3 28.00 23.37 -55.81
N LEU A 4 27.70 23.88 -54.60
CA LEU A 4 26.82 23.41 -53.50
C LEU A 4 27.54 22.68 -52.35
N SER A 5 27.80 23.26 -51.16
CA SER A 5 26.93 23.94 -50.16
C SER A 5 25.77 23.10 -49.64
N LEU A 6 25.91 22.59 -48.40
CA LEU A 6 24.88 22.26 -47.39
C LEU A 6 25.63 21.95 -46.06
N LYS A 7 26.00 22.92 -45.21
CA LYS A 7 25.24 23.63 -44.16
C LYS A 7 24.45 22.74 -43.17
N SER A 8 25.06 22.54 -42.00
CA SER A 8 24.56 22.95 -40.66
C SER A 8 23.13 22.58 -40.19
N ASN A 9 22.47 21.56 -40.74
CA ASN A 9 21.10 21.22 -40.32
C ASN A 9 20.98 20.12 -39.25
N SER A 10 22.04 19.36 -38.93
CA SER A 10 21.97 18.31 -37.91
C SER A 10 22.10 18.82 -36.46
N LEU A 11 22.83 19.92 -36.23
CA LEU A 11 23.01 20.48 -34.88
C LEU A 11 21.86 21.42 -34.45
N LYS A 12 21.17 22.05 -35.42
CA LYS A 12 19.95 22.85 -35.13
C LYS A 12 18.73 21.98 -34.86
N ILE A 13 18.61 20.80 -35.47
CA ILE A 13 17.48 19.90 -35.21
C ILE A 13 17.56 19.31 -33.79
N PHE A 14 18.76 19.01 -33.28
CA PHE A 14 18.93 18.51 -31.91
C PHE A 14 18.66 19.57 -30.83
N LEU A 15 18.99 20.84 -31.11
CA LEU A 15 18.69 21.98 -30.21
C LEU A 15 17.22 22.43 -30.28
N ILE A 16 16.53 22.24 -31.42
CA ILE A 16 15.10 22.53 -31.55
C ILE A 16 14.24 21.49 -30.82
N TYR A 17 14.66 20.22 -30.75
CA TYR A 17 13.98 19.22 -29.91
C TYR A 17 14.20 19.44 -28.40
N LEU A 18 15.33 20.03 -27.99
CA LEU A 18 15.56 20.39 -26.59
C LEU A 18 14.79 21.66 -26.16
N PHE A 19 14.53 22.60 -27.10
CA PHE A 19 13.79 23.83 -26.82
C PHE A 19 12.26 23.67 -26.93
N LEU A 20 11.76 22.75 -27.77
CA LEU A 20 10.31 22.48 -27.89
C LEU A 20 9.75 21.58 -26.77
N PHE A 21 10.60 20.84 -26.03
CA PHE A 21 10.18 20.12 -24.83
C PHE A 21 10.14 20.98 -23.56
N GLN A 22 10.62 22.24 -23.62
CA GLN A 22 10.65 23.17 -22.48
C GLN A 22 9.51 24.22 -22.48
N GLN A 23 8.58 24.20 -23.45
CA GLN A 23 7.48 25.18 -23.52
C GLN A 23 6.05 24.62 -23.51
N HIS A 24 5.86 23.32 -23.27
CA HIS A 24 4.53 22.74 -22.98
C HIS A 24 4.47 22.04 -21.61
N VAL A 25 5.13 22.64 -20.62
CA VAL A 25 4.69 22.57 -19.23
C VAL A 25 3.93 23.87 -18.98
N LEU A 26 2.70 23.92 -19.48
CA LEU A 26 1.81 25.04 -19.21
C LEU A 26 1.47 25.00 -17.72
N CYS A 27 1.79 26.12 -17.08
CA CYS A 27 1.44 26.50 -15.72
C CYS A 27 0.09 25.90 -15.28
N LEU A 28 0.13 25.04 -14.27
CA LEU A 28 -0.94 25.05 -13.27
C LEU A 28 -0.80 26.38 -12.55
N ASP A 29 -1.60 27.34 -13.00
CA ASP A 29 -1.71 28.67 -12.42
C ASP A 29 -2.19 28.52 -10.97
N THR A 30 -1.23 28.51 -10.05
CA THR A 30 -1.47 28.47 -8.59
C THR A 30 -1.64 29.88 -8.01
N SER A 31 -1.87 30.89 -8.86
CA SER A 31 -1.86 32.30 -8.47
C SER A 31 -3.25 32.94 -8.21
N GLN A 32 -4.31 32.14 -8.00
CA GLN A 32 -5.61 32.65 -7.50
C GLN A 32 -6.15 31.92 -6.27
N CYS A 33 -5.26 31.55 -5.34
CA CYS A 33 -5.64 31.21 -3.96
C CYS A 33 -4.71 31.92 -2.96
N SER A 34 -4.52 33.23 -3.11
CA SER A 34 -3.95 34.07 -2.06
C SER A 34 -5.09 34.57 -1.16
N ASN A 35 -5.61 33.69 -0.33
CA ASN A 35 -6.23 34.04 0.96
C ASN A 35 -5.90 32.91 1.92
N TYR A 36 -4.75 33.03 2.58
CA TYR A 36 -4.47 32.32 3.82
C TYR A 36 -5.43 32.86 4.88
N GLU A 37 -6.65 32.32 4.91
CA GLU A 37 -7.45 32.31 6.13
C GLU A 37 -7.03 31.07 6.93
N ASP A 38 -6.39 31.31 8.07
CA ASP A 38 -6.13 30.42 9.22
C ASP A 38 -6.28 28.89 8.97
N PRO A 39 -5.17 28.11 8.98
CA PRO A 39 -5.21 26.65 8.87
C PRO A 39 -6.05 25.96 9.94
N ASN A 40 -6.45 26.65 11.01
CA ASN A 40 -7.31 26.11 12.07
C ASN A 40 -8.82 26.30 11.83
N LYS A 41 -9.26 26.85 10.68
CA LYS A 41 -10.68 27.18 10.45
C LYS A 41 -11.50 26.20 9.60
N CYS A 42 -10.89 25.13 9.09
CA CYS A 42 -11.60 24.03 8.40
C CYS A 42 -11.60 22.73 9.20
N MET A 43 -11.86 22.80 10.50
CA MET A 43 -12.27 21.64 11.29
C MET A 43 -13.52 22.05 12.04
N ASN A 44 -14.59 21.26 11.93
CA ASN A 44 -15.48 20.87 13.04
C ASN A 44 -16.82 20.36 12.52
N THR A 45 -16.81 19.16 11.94
CA THR A 45 -17.92 18.22 12.09
C THR A 45 -17.42 17.09 12.97
N GLN A 46 -17.81 17.13 14.25
CA GLN A 46 -17.50 16.10 15.23
C GLN A 46 -18.57 15.00 15.15
N ILE A 47 -18.16 13.78 14.81
CA ILE A 47 -19.03 12.60 14.86
C ILE A 47 -18.83 11.97 16.25
N LYS A 48 -19.91 11.80 17.02
CA LYS A 48 -19.85 11.22 18.38
C LYS A 48 -20.24 9.74 18.36
N ARG A 49 -19.37 8.87 18.86
CA ARG A 49 -19.67 7.44 19.10
C ARG A 49 -19.01 6.96 20.40
N ASP A 50 -19.76 6.25 21.25
CA ASP A 50 -19.28 5.66 22.51
C ASP A 50 -18.53 6.64 23.43
N GLY A 51 -18.96 7.91 23.44
CA GLY A 51 -18.32 8.98 24.22
C GLY A 51 -17.02 9.54 23.64
N LYS A 52 -16.57 9.04 22.48
CA LYS A 52 -15.41 9.56 21.73
C LYS A 52 -15.83 10.45 20.57
N PHE A 53 -15.07 11.51 20.34
CA PHE A 53 -15.22 12.44 19.23
C PHE A 53 -14.31 12.01 18.08
N TYR A 54 -14.89 11.88 16.88
CA TYR A 54 -14.17 11.61 15.65
C TYR A 54 -14.28 12.84 14.75
N TYR A 55 -13.16 13.31 14.22
CA TYR A 55 -13.13 14.46 13.32
C TYR A 55 -13.36 13.99 11.87
N ASP A 56 -14.09 14.75 11.05
CA ASP A 56 -14.05 14.63 9.58
C ASP A 56 -12.65 15.05 9.10
N ARG A 57 -11.69 14.12 9.14
CA ARG A 57 -10.27 14.37 8.81
C ARG A 57 -9.90 14.05 7.37
N ILE A 58 -10.86 13.65 6.53
CA ILE A 58 -10.56 13.32 5.14
C ILE A 58 -10.47 14.62 4.33
N GLU A 59 -9.27 15.19 4.34
CA GLU A 59 -8.84 16.24 3.43
C GLU A 59 -8.67 15.69 2.00
N LYS A 60 -8.66 16.57 1.00
CA LYS A 60 -8.37 16.16 -0.39
C LYS A 60 -6.96 15.58 -0.43
N SER A 61 -6.88 14.26 -0.49
CA SER A 61 -5.63 13.55 -0.67
C SER A 61 -4.99 14.03 -1.98
N LYS A 62 -3.73 14.52 -1.95
CA LYS A 62 -2.95 14.74 -3.19
C LYS A 62 -2.73 13.46 -4.04
N GLN A 63 -3.18 12.29 -3.57
CA GLN A 63 -3.30 11.07 -4.40
C GLN A 63 -4.62 11.05 -5.18
N THR A 64 -5.72 11.54 -4.60
CA THR A 64 -6.98 11.79 -5.33
C THR A 64 -6.87 12.90 -6.38
N ASP A 65 -5.77 13.66 -6.41
CA ASP A 65 -5.47 14.53 -7.56
C ASP A 65 -5.23 13.72 -8.85
N LEU A 66 -4.87 12.44 -8.75
CA LEU A 66 -4.71 11.53 -9.91
C LEU A 66 -5.96 10.66 -10.16
N ALA A 67 -6.83 10.49 -9.16
CA ALA A 67 -8.10 9.78 -9.30
C ALA A 67 -9.23 10.76 -9.60
N VAL A 68 -9.44 11.04 -10.88
CA VAL A 68 -10.49 11.93 -11.39
C VAL A 68 -11.61 11.11 -12.03
N PRO A 69 -12.79 11.67 -12.31
CA PRO A 69 -13.88 10.93 -12.96
C PRO A 69 -13.53 10.30 -14.30
N LEU A 70 -12.53 10.82 -15.01
CA LEU A 70 -12.02 10.24 -16.27
C LEU A 70 -10.93 9.16 -16.06
N LEU A 71 -10.59 8.79 -14.82
CA LEU A 71 -9.83 7.57 -14.52
C LEU A 71 -10.72 6.33 -14.72
N SER A 72 -11.24 6.21 -15.93
CA SER A 72 -12.33 5.33 -16.31
C SER A 72 -12.05 4.81 -17.70
N ASP A 73 -12.57 3.63 -17.99
CA ASP A 73 -12.52 3.11 -19.35
C ASP A 73 -13.61 3.78 -20.19
N GLU A 74 -13.32 4.06 -21.47
CA GLU A 74 -14.24 4.74 -22.39
C GLU A 74 -15.61 4.04 -22.46
N TYR A 75 -15.63 2.71 -22.37
CA TYR A 75 -16.86 1.92 -22.38
C TYR A 75 -17.82 2.24 -21.22
N GLN A 76 -17.34 2.77 -20.09
CA GLN A 76 -18.20 3.15 -18.97
C GLN A 76 -19.09 4.33 -19.33
N PHE A 77 -18.55 5.29 -20.08
CA PHE A 77 -19.31 6.45 -20.54
C PHE A 77 -20.22 6.14 -21.72
N THR A 78 -19.81 5.25 -22.64
CA THR A 78 -20.70 4.80 -23.73
C THR A 78 -21.86 3.96 -23.20
N MET A 79 -21.63 3.10 -22.22
CA MET A 79 -22.71 2.40 -21.51
C MET A 79 -23.59 3.35 -20.70
N ALA A 80 -23.01 4.35 -20.02
CA ALA A 80 -23.78 5.38 -19.32
C ALA A 80 -24.67 6.17 -20.28
N TYR A 81 -24.17 6.51 -21.49
CA TYR A 81 -24.98 7.14 -22.53
C TYR A 81 -26.11 6.23 -23.02
N SER A 82 -25.82 4.93 -23.23
CA SER A 82 -26.86 3.96 -23.56
C SER A 82 -27.94 3.86 -22.48
N HIS A 83 -27.55 3.83 -21.20
CA HIS A 83 -28.50 3.91 -20.09
C HIS A 83 -29.27 5.24 -20.05
N PHE A 84 -28.63 6.34 -20.42
CA PHE A 84 -29.26 7.65 -20.50
C PHE A 84 -30.38 7.65 -21.53
N GLU A 85 -30.07 7.24 -22.77
CA GLU A 85 -31.02 7.13 -23.88
C GLU A 85 -32.21 6.20 -23.57
N ASN A 86 -31.97 5.16 -22.77
CA ASN A 86 -32.99 4.19 -22.40
C ASN A 86 -33.65 4.49 -21.03
N ASN A 87 -33.43 5.68 -20.45
CA ASN A 87 -33.99 6.08 -19.15
C ASN A 87 -33.66 5.13 -17.98
N LYS A 88 -32.54 4.41 -18.06
CA LYS A 88 -32.05 3.48 -17.03
C LYS A 88 -30.99 4.10 -16.11
N HIS A 89 -30.47 5.27 -16.46
CA HIS A 89 -29.33 5.88 -15.78
C HIS A 89 -29.56 6.14 -14.27
N ASN A 90 -30.82 6.38 -13.90
CA ASN A 90 -31.27 6.59 -12.52
C ASN A 90 -31.86 5.34 -11.84
N ASP A 91 -31.83 4.16 -12.49
CA ASP A 91 -32.22 2.91 -11.82
C ASP A 91 -31.38 2.74 -10.55
N LYS A 92 -32.00 2.26 -9.46
CA LYS A 92 -31.27 2.01 -8.21
C LYS A 92 -30.46 0.73 -8.38
N ALA A 93 -29.15 0.80 -8.20
CA ALA A 93 -28.27 -0.33 -8.38
C ALA A 93 -27.39 -0.56 -7.15
N VAL A 94 -26.88 -1.78 -7.05
CA VAL A 94 -25.90 -2.18 -6.04
C VAL A 94 -24.77 -2.92 -6.73
N PHE A 95 -23.56 -2.48 -6.47
CA PHE A 95 -22.34 -3.15 -6.87
C PHE A 95 -21.51 -3.53 -5.65
N GLU A 96 -20.67 -4.55 -5.83
CA GLU A 96 -19.75 -5.01 -4.81
C GLU A 96 -18.34 -5.19 -5.35
N LEU A 97 -17.36 -4.80 -4.53
CA LEU A 97 -15.96 -5.12 -4.72
C LEU A 97 -15.58 -6.33 -3.88
N PHE A 98 -15.00 -7.35 -4.51
CA PHE A 98 -14.46 -8.52 -3.83
C PHE A 98 -13.35 -9.16 -4.67
N PHE A 99 -12.61 -10.10 -4.11
CA PHE A 99 -11.59 -10.88 -4.83
C PHE A 99 -11.87 -12.37 -4.76
N ARG A 100 -11.22 -13.16 -5.62
CA ARG A 100 -11.52 -14.60 -5.79
C ARG A 100 -10.49 -15.53 -5.16
N VAL A 101 -9.26 -15.07 -4.99
CA VAL A 101 -8.13 -15.86 -4.49
C VAL A 101 -7.24 -14.93 -3.66
N ASN A 102 -6.82 -15.38 -2.49
CA ASN A 102 -5.83 -14.66 -1.70
C ASN A 102 -4.53 -14.46 -2.50
N PRO A 103 -3.88 -13.30 -2.40
CA PRO A 103 -2.67 -13.01 -3.13
C PRO A 103 -1.48 -13.77 -2.54
N PHE A 104 -0.40 -13.87 -3.31
CA PHE A 104 0.88 -14.47 -2.87
C PHE A 104 0.78 -15.94 -2.44
N GLN A 105 -0.26 -16.66 -2.93
CA GLN A 105 -0.57 -18.03 -2.51
C GLN A 105 -0.82 -18.15 -0.99
N GLY A 106 -1.19 -17.06 -0.34
CA GLY A 106 -1.48 -17.03 1.09
C GLY A 106 -2.91 -17.45 1.43
N GLU A 107 -3.23 -17.44 2.72
CA GLU A 107 -4.54 -17.85 3.24
C GLU A 107 -5.36 -16.67 3.81
N TYR A 108 -4.82 -15.46 3.77
CA TYR A 108 -5.50 -14.21 4.12
C TYR A 108 -5.12 -13.06 3.20
N THR A 109 -5.90 -11.97 3.28
CA THR A 109 -5.65 -10.68 2.64
C THR A 109 -5.83 -9.57 3.67
N VAL A 110 -5.01 -8.52 3.62
CA VAL A 110 -5.18 -7.30 4.42
C VAL A 110 -5.93 -6.25 3.60
N PHE A 111 -7.15 -5.92 4.02
CA PHE A 111 -7.98 -4.93 3.31
C PHE A 111 -7.49 -3.51 3.53
N ALA A 112 -7.34 -2.75 2.44
CA ALA A 112 -6.92 -1.36 2.45
C ALA A 112 -7.41 -0.57 1.23
N GLY A 113 -7.39 0.77 1.31
CA GLY A 113 -7.86 1.71 0.30
C GLY A 113 -9.12 2.49 0.69
N VAL A 114 -9.65 2.33 1.91
CA VAL A 114 -10.95 2.89 2.32
C VAL A 114 -10.91 4.41 2.34
N GLU A 115 -9.86 5.01 2.91
CA GLU A 115 -9.73 6.47 2.98
C GLU A 115 -9.63 7.09 1.58
N GLU A 116 -8.89 6.44 0.67
CA GLU A 116 -8.72 6.95 -0.70
C GLU A 116 -10.03 6.85 -1.49
N VAL A 117 -10.81 5.78 -1.29
CA VAL A 117 -12.16 5.64 -1.85
C VAL A 117 -13.09 6.74 -1.35
N ILE A 118 -13.12 7.00 -0.04
CA ILE A 118 -13.99 8.05 0.53
C ILE A 118 -13.55 9.43 0.05
N SER A 119 -12.24 9.71 0.01
CA SER A 119 -11.71 10.95 -0.55
C SER A 119 -12.15 11.13 -2.00
N PHE A 120 -12.09 10.07 -2.83
CA PHE A 120 -12.54 10.14 -4.21
C PHE A 120 -14.03 10.46 -4.32
N LEU A 121 -14.90 9.81 -3.55
CA LEU A 121 -16.34 10.10 -3.53
C LEU A 121 -16.64 11.54 -3.09
N LYS A 122 -15.92 12.05 -2.07
CA LYS A 122 -16.09 13.40 -1.53
C LYS A 122 -15.76 14.49 -2.55
N TYR A 123 -14.74 14.27 -3.37
CA TYR A 123 -14.27 15.25 -4.35
C TYR A 123 -14.65 14.91 -5.80
N PHE A 124 -15.48 13.89 -6.02
CA PHE A 124 -15.95 13.50 -7.34
C PHE A 124 -16.70 14.66 -8.00
N LYS A 125 -16.18 15.15 -9.13
CA LYS A 125 -16.82 16.20 -9.91
C LYS A 125 -16.40 16.14 -11.38
N ILE A 126 -17.37 16.08 -12.28
CA ILE A 126 -17.13 16.25 -13.71
C ILE A 126 -17.01 17.74 -14.01
N THR A 127 -15.88 18.16 -14.58
CA THR A 127 -15.56 19.56 -14.90
C THR A 127 -15.96 19.90 -16.33
N ASP A 128 -16.01 21.18 -16.67
CA ASP A 128 -16.26 21.62 -18.04
C ASP A 128 -15.17 21.14 -19.02
N GLU A 129 -13.92 21.05 -18.56
CA GLU A 129 -12.80 20.48 -19.33
C GLU A 129 -13.04 18.99 -19.66
N HIS A 130 -13.50 18.20 -18.68
CA HIS A 130 -13.87 16.81 -18.92
C HIS A 130 -14.97 16.71 -19.98
N ILE A 131 -16.00 17.56 -19.90
CA ILE A 131 -17.10 17.58 -20.87
C ILE A 131 -16.61 17.96 -22.27
N GLU A 132 -15.73 18.97 -22.38
CA GLU A 132 -15.15 19.35 -23.67
C GLU A 132 -14.37 18.19 -24.31
N TYR A 133 -13.60 17.45 -23.52
CA TYR A 133 -12.92 16.24 -23.99
C TYR A 133 -13.92 15.15 -24.39
N MET A 134 -14.94 14.89 -23.57
CA MET A 134 -15.96 13.88 -23.85
C MET A 134 -16.72 14.15 -25.15
N ARG A 135 -17.05 15.41 -25.46
CA ARG A 135 -17.65 15.78 -26.75
C ARG A 135 -16.78 15.40 -27.96
N LYS A 136 -15.45 15.37 -27.80
CA LYS A 136 -14.51 15.00 -28.87
C LYS A 136 -14.46 13.49 -29.11
N ILE A 137 -14.66 12.67 -28.07
CA ILE A 137 -14.52 11.21 -28.15
C ILE A 137 -15.84 10.46 -28.33
N MET A 138 -16.95 11.02 -27.81
CA MET A 138 -18.27 10.40 -27.92
C MET A 138 -18.79 10.49 -29.37
N PRO A 139 -19.70 9.58 -29.79
CA PRO A 139 -20.26 9.63 -31.14
C PRO A 139 -20.88 11.01 -31.47
N PRO A 140 -20.77 11.51 -32.71
CA PRO A 140 -21.27 12.85 -33.08
C PRO A 140 -22.78 13.07 -32.87
N HIS A 141 -23.54 11.99 -32.75
CA HIS A 141 -24.99 12.00 -32.48
C HIS A 141 -25.32 11.90 -30.99
N THR A 142 -24.32 12.04 -30.11
CA THR A 142 -24.54 12.07 -28.65
C THR A 142 -25.34 13.31 -28.29
N LYS A 143 -26.45 13.13 -27.58
CA LYS A 143 -27.33 14.23 -27.17
C LYS A 143 -26.65 15.18 -26.18
N GLU A 144 -26.86 16.49 -26.33
CA GLU A 144 -26.28 17.49 -25.42
C GLU A 144 -26.80 17.35 -23.98
N GLU A 145 -28.04 16.90 -23.83
CA GLU A 145 -28.66 16.62 -22.53
C GLU A 145 -27.89 15.57 -21.72
N PHE A 146 -27.16 14.65 -22.37
CA PHE A 146 -26.29 13.71 -21.69
C PHE A 146 -25.09 14.41 -21.06
N PHE A 147 -24.46 15.36 -21.77
CA PHE A 147 -23.35 16.14 -21.25
C PHE A 147 -23.80 17.05 -20.11
N ASP A 148 -24.98 17.64 -20.22
CA ASP A 148 -25.58 18.42 -19.14
C ASP A 148 -25.85 17.55 -17.92
N TRP A 149 -26.40 16.34 -18.11
CA TRP A 149 -26.58 15.37 -17.03
C TRP A 149 -25.27 14.98 -16.35
N LEU A 150 -24.20 14.71 -17.12
CA LEU A 150 -22.88 14.39 -16.55
C LEU A 150 -22.37 15.49 -15.61
N LYS A 151 -22.57 16.78 -15.94
CA LYS A 151 -22.18 17.90 -15.07
C LYS A 151 -22.91 17.91 -13.73
N THR A 152 -24.11 17.32 -13.67
CA THR A 152 -24.90 17.23 -12.43
C THR A 152 -24.47 16.09 -11.51
N LEU A 153 -23.63 15.16 -12.00
CA LEU A 153 -23.24 13.99 -11.22
C LEU A 153 -22.38 14.38 -10.00
N ASP A 154 -22.83 13.92 -8.84
CA ASP A 154 -22.10 13.91 -7.58
C ASP A 154 -22.32 12.56 -6.85
N CYS A 155 -21.62 12.35 -5.74
CA CYS A 155 -21.75 11.12 -4.94
C CYS A 155 -22.71 11.25 -3.75
N LYS A 156 -23.65 12.22 -3.75
CA LYS A 156 -24.59 12.38 -2.63
C LYS A 156 -25.64 11.28 -2.57
N GLN A 157 -26.07 10.77 -3.74
CA GLN A 157 -27.01 9.66 -3.84
C GLN A 157 -26.35 8.28 -3.64
N VAL A 158 -25.06 8.25 -3.37
CA VAL A 158 -24.29 7.04 -3.14
C VAL A 158 -24.33 6.67 -1.66
N LYS A 159 -24.52 5.38 -1.37
CA LYS A 159 -24.22 4.77 -0.07
C LYS A 159 -23.04 3.84 -0.20
N LEU A 160 -22.09 3.91 0.73
CA LEU A 160 -20.96 2.99 0.77
C LEU A 160 -20.94 2.23 2.08
N TYR A 161 -20.91 0.91 1.99
CA TYR A 161 -20.68 0.02 3.10
C TYR A 161 -19.33 -0.67 2.94
N THR A 162 -18.55 -0.76 4.01
CA THR A 162 -17.23 -1.40 3.95
C THR A 162 -16.81 -1.97 5.31
N MET A 163 -15.77 -2.79 5.29
CA MET A 163 -15.08 -3.24 6.49
C MET A 163 -14.07 -2.20 6.95
N ASN A 164 -13.65 -2.27 8.21
CA ASN A 164 -12.57 -1.41 8.69
C ASN A 164 -11.27 -1.70 7.92
N GLU A 165 -10.54 -0.66 7.53
CA GLU A 165 -9.20 -0.77 6.96
C GLU A 165 -8.27 -1.48 7.97
N GLY A 166 -7.44 -2.42 7.48
CA GLY A 166 -6.63 -3.32 8.33
C GLY A 166 -7.31 -4.64 8.68
N SER A 167 -8.59 -4.84 8.33
CA SER A 167 -9.25 -6.13 8.50
C SER A 167 -8.55 -7.24 7.71
N LEU A 168 -8.44 -8.43 8.30
CA LEU A 168 -8.20 -9.64 7.52
C LEU A 168 -9.49 -10.04 6.81
N VAL A 169 -9.39 -10.24 5.50
CA VAL A 169 -10.52 -10.51 4.60
C VAL A 169 -10.22 -11.69 3.70
N PHE A 170 -11.28 -12.27 3.13
CA PHE A 170 -11.24 -13.55 2.46
C PHE A 170 -11.95 -13.54 1.10
N PRO A 171 -11.66 -14.52 0.23
CA PRO A 171 -12.29 -14.56 -1.08
C PRO A 171 -13.82 -14.64 -1.06
N LYS A 172 -14.44 -13.97 -2.04
CA LYS A 172 -15.89 -13.99 -2.35
C LYS A 172 -16.80 -13.26 -1.36
N GLU A 173 -16.29 -12.66 -0.31
CA GLU A 173 -17.06 -11.74 0.52
C GLU A 173 -16.92 -10.30 0.02
N PRO A 174 -17.98 -9.46 0.13
CA PRO A 174 -17.89 -8.06 -0.27
C PRO A 174 -16.98 -7.28 0.67
N LEU A 175 -15.97 -6.62 0.11
CA LEU A 175 -15.10 -5.66 0.80
C LEU A 175 -15.74 -4.28 0.89
N ILE A 176 -16.35 -3.87 -0.24
CA ILE A 176 -17.11 -2.65 -0.38
C ILE A 176 -18.42 -3.02 -1.09
N GLN A 177 -19.55 -2.57 -0.55
CA GLN A 177 -20.85 -2.55 -1.22
C GLN A 177 -21.23 -1.10 -1.47
N ILE A 178 -21.55 -0.77 -2.71
CA ILE A 178 -21.91 0.59 -3.12
C ILE A 178 -23.30 0.60 -3.75
N GLU A 179 -24.16 1.50 -3.27
CA GLU A 179 -25.56 1.63 -3.69
C GLU A 179 -25.80 3.04 -4.24
N GLY A 180 -26.64 3.18 -5.28
CA GLY A 180 -26.86 4.48 -5.92
C GLY A 180 -27.40 4.37 -7.36
N PRO A 181 -27.41 5.49 -8.11
CA PRO A 181 -27.84 5.51 -9.51
C PRO A 181 -26.96 4.63 -10.41
N LEU A 182 -27.58 3.78 -11.23
CA LEU A 182 -26.91 2.73 -12.03
C LEU A 182 -25.74 3.25 -12.85
N SER A 183 -25.91 4.37 -13.58
CA SER A 183 -24.85 4.87 -14.46
C SER A 183 -23.74 5.59 -13.71
N LEU A 184 -24.05 6.24 -12.59
CA LEU A 184 -23.02 6.78 -11.70
C LEU A 184 -22.15 5.65 -11.17
N LEU A 185 -22.77 4.58 -10.63
CA LEU A 185 -22.03 3.43 -10.11
C LEU A 185 -21.19 2.70 -11.17
N LEU A 186 -21.59 2.77 -12.44
CA LEU A 186 -20.81 2.24 -13.56
C LEU A 186 -19.55 3.08 -13.84
N ILE A 187 -19.66 4.41 -13.79
CA ILE A 187 -18.52 5.32 -13.96
C ILE A 187 -17.51 5.15 -12.82
N LEU A 188 -17.98 4.89 -11.60
CA LEU A 188 -17.13 4.71 -10.41
C LEU A 188 -16.31 3.40 -10.42
N GLU A 189 -16.58 2.43 -11.30
CA GLU A 189 -15.98 1.10 -11.26
C GLU A 189 -14.44 1.12 -11.31
N SER A 190 -13.84 1.74 -12.34
CA SER A 190 -12.38 1.69 -12.54
C SER A 190 -11.60 2.43 -11.45
N PRO A 191 -12.00 3.66 -11.03
CA PRO A 191 -11.35 4.34 -9.91
C PRO A 191 -11.42 3.52 -8.62
N LEU A 192 -12.60 2.97 -8.27
CA LEU A 192 -12.76 2.20 -7.03
C LEU A 192 -11.93 0.92 -7.02
N ILE A 193 -11.85 0.21 -8.15
CA ILE A 193 -10.94 -0.95 -8.27
C ILE A 193 -9.49 -0.51 -8.06
N ALA A 194 -9.05 0.57 -8.71
CA ALA A 194 -7.66 1.05 -8.62
C ALA A 194 -7.29 1.48 -7.20
N LEU A 195 -8.16 2.27 -6.56
CA LEU A 195 -7.99 2.80 -5.21
C LEU A 195 -8.07 1.75 -4.11
N THR A 196 -8.59 0.56 -4.41
CA THR A 196 -8.68 -0.55 -3.42
C THR A 196 -7.63 -1.64 -3.69
N SER A 197 -7.39 -1.97 -4.96
CA SER A 197 -6.58 -3.14 -5.34
C SER A 197 -5.12 -2.99 -4.96
N PHE A 198 -4.49 -1.87 -5.32
CA PHE A 198 -3.06 -1.70 -5.08
C PHE A 198 -2.75 -1.50 -3.58
N PRO A 199 -3.52 -0.69 -2.82
CA PRO A 199 -3.41 -0.63 -1.36
C PRO A 199 -3.52 -1.99 -0.66
N THR A 200 -4.57 -2.75 -0.97
CA THR A 200 -4.80 -4.10 -0.39
C THR A 200 -3.63 -5.04 -0.70
N LEU A 201 -3.09 -4.99 -1.93
CA LEU A 201 -1.96 -5.82 -2.33
C LEU A 201 -0.67 -5.47 -1.58
N VAL A 202 -0.34 -4.18 -1.47
CA VAL A 202 0.86 -3.70 -0.77
C VAL A 202 0.76 -4.00 0.73
N ALA A 203 -0.38 -3.69 1.36
CA ALA A 203 -0.60 -3.96 2.78
C ALA A 203 -0.46 -5.45 3.10
N THR A 204 -1.02 -6.32 2.24
CA THR A 204 -0.89 -7.77 2.40
C THR A 204 0.56 -8.21 2.27
N ASN A 205 1.31 -7.73 1.27
CA ASN A 205 2.71 -8.08 1.09
C ASN A 205 3.58 -7.60 2.28
N ALA A 206 3.33 -6.38 2.76
CA ALA A 206 4.01 -5.84 3.92
C ALA A 206 3.72 -6.64 5.20
N ALA A 207 2.47 -7.05 5.44
CA ALA A 207 2.10 -7.87 6.59
C ALA A 207 2.82 -9.23 6.59
N ARG A 208 2.94 -9.85 5.41
CA ARG A 208 3.71 -11.09 5.23
C ARG A 208 5.19 -10.90 5.53
N MET A 209 5.78 -9.79 5.07
CA MET A 209 7.19 -9.45 5.35
C MET A 209 7.42 -9.13 6.84
N ARG A 210 6.56 -8.31 7.46
CA ARG A 210 6.56 -8.02 8.91
C ARG A 210 6.58 -9.31 9.71
N LYS A 211 5.70 -10.24 9.37
CA LYS A 211 5.61 -11.52 10.06
C LYS A 211 6.94 -12.26 10.08
N VAL A 212 7.58 -12.43 8.92
CA VAL A 212 8.85 -13.17 8.84
C VAL A 212 10.02 -12.40 9.41
N ALA A 213 9.96 -11.06 9.42
CA ALA A 213 10.98 -10.22 10.03
C ALA A 213 10.91 -10.21 11.57
N GLY A 214 9.73 -10.49 12.15
CA GLY A 214 9.50 -10.45 13.59
C GLY A 214 9.74 -9.04 14.13
N ASN A 215 10.60 -8.92 15.15
CA ASN A 215 10.92 -7.65 15.80
C ASN A 215 11.99 -6.82 15.09
N LYS A 216 12.54 -7.31 13.97
CA LYS A 216 13.53 -6.55 13.18
C LYS A 216 12.87 -5.35 12.52
N THR A 217 13.66 -4.29 12.29
CA THR A 217 13.16 -3.08 11.65
C THR A 217 12.98 -3.31 10.15
N LEU A 218 11.84 -2.88 9.60
CA LEU A 218 11.53 -2.89 8.17
C LEU A 218 11.44 -1.46 7.64
N LEU A 219 12.21 -1.15 6.59
CA LEU A 219 12.22 0.15 5.95
C LEU A 219 11.76 0.05 4.50
N GLU A 220 10.89 0.96 4.07
CA GLU A 220 10.37 1.02 2.70
C GLU A 220 11.27 1.94 1.84
N PHE A 221 12.12 1.33 1.01
CA PHE A 221 13.18 1.98 0.21
C PHE A 221 12.92 1.87 -1.31
N GLY A 222 11.65 1.75 -1.70
CA GLY A 222 11.22 1.39 -3.04
C GLY A 222 10.91 2.56 -3.97
N LEU A 223 10.84 3.80 -3.47
CA LEU A 223 10.46 5.01 -4.24
C LEU A 223 10.98 5.04 -5.68
N ARG A 224 12.29 4.80 -5.89
CA ARG A 224 12.95 4.87 -7.21
C ARG A 224 12.56 3.76 -8.20
N ARG A 225 11.84 2.73 -7.75
CA ARG A 225 11.38 1.57 -8.55
C ARG A 225 9.85 1.51 -8.65
N ALA A 226 9.15 2.46 -8.03
CA ALA A 226 7.70 2.55 -8.14
C ALA A 226 7.26 2.70 -9.60
N GLN A 227 6.07 2.19 -9.91
CA GLN A 227 5.53 2.19 -11.27
C GLN A 227 4.98 3.57 -11.72
N SER A 228 4.87 4.52 -10.79
CA SER A 228 4.57 5.94 -11.03
C SER A 228 4.80 6.73 -9.73
N PRO A 229 4.85 8.08 -9.76
CA PRO A 229 4.88 8.89 -8.53
C PRO A 229 3.69 8.62 -7.60
N GLY A 230 2.49 8.43 -8.14
CA GLY A 230 1.30 8.06 -7.38
C GLY A 230 1.44 6.69 -6.71
N ALA A 231 1.90 5.69 -7.47
CA ALA A 231 2.15 4.35 -6.94
C ALA A 231 3.22 4.36 -5.84
N ALA A 232 4.24 5.22 -5.95
CA ALA A 232 5.25 5.35 -4.90
C ALA A 232 4.65 5.81 -3.57
N LEU A 233 3.77 6.81 -3.62
CA LEU A 233 3.12 7.38 -2.44
C LEU A 233 2.16 6.35 -1.81
N VAL A 234 1.41 5.63 -2.63
CA VAL A 234 0.49 4.55 -2.19
C VAL A 234 1.30 3.43 -1.54
N ALA A 235 2.38 2.99 -2.18
CA ALA A 235 3.21 1.91 -1.67
C ALA A 235 3.82 2.25 -0.30
N SER A 236 4.38 3.45 -0.11
CA SER A 236 4.94 3.85 1.18
C SER A 236 3.87 3.86 2.29
N ARG A 237 2.69 4.42 2.00
CA ARG A 237 1.56 4.48 2.94
C ARG A 237 1.12 3.09 3.39
N TYR A 238 0.82 2.21 2.46
CA TYR A 238 0.26 0.89 2.78
C TYR A 238 1.33 -0.13 3.18
N ALA A 239 2.61 0.11 2.86
CA ALA A 239 3.70 -0.66 3.48
C ALA A 239 3.82 -0.35 4.97
N TYR A 240 3.73 0.94 5.36
CA TYR A 240 3.72 1.35 6.77
C TYR A 240 2.51 0.75 7.51
N MET A 241 1.30 0.89 6.95
CA MET A 241 0.08 0.28 7.48
C MET A 241 0.22 -1.24 7.63
N GLY A 242 0.78 -1.92 6.62
CA GLY A 242 1.03 -3.35 6.63
C GLY A 242 2.13 -3.80 7.60
N GLY A 243 2.78 -2.88 8.31
CA GLY A 243 3.69 -3.19 9.40
C GLY A 243 5.14 -2.75 9.18
N PHE A 244 5.48 -2.02 8.12
CA PHE A 244 6.81 -1.39 8.04
C PHE A 244 6.96 -0.28 9.09
N ASN A 245 8.20 0.00 9.48
CA ASN A 245 8.50 0.99 10.53
C ASN A 245 8.66 2.40 9.96
N GLU A 246 9.37 2.53 8.85
CA GLU A 246 9.78 3.83 8.31
C GLU A 246 9.85 3.78 6.78
N THR A 247 9.90 4.94 6.12
CA THR A 247 10.08 5.07 4.66
C THR A 247 11.25 5.99 4.32
N SER A 248 11.83 5.81 3.13
CA SER A 248 12.74 6.79 2.52
C SER A 248 12.01 7.90 1.74
N ASN A 249 10.70 7.75 1.54
CA ASN A 249 9.90 8.63 0.70
C ASN A 249 9.46 9.88 1.48
N LEU A 250 10.17 11.00 1.26
CA LEU A 250 9.88 12.27 1.92
C LEU A 250 8.46 12.78 1.65
N LEU A 251 7.91 12.54 0.46
CA LEU A 251 6.55 12.94 0.14
C LEU A 251 5.54 12.16 0.98
N ALA A 252 5.75 10.85 1.16
CA ALA A 252 4.90 10.02 2.00
C ALA A 252 4.97 10.44 3.47
N SER A 253 6.18 10.69 3.98
CA SER A 253 6.35 11.20 5.34
C SER A 253 5.64 12.54 5.55
N SER A 254 5.87 13.51 4.66
CA SER A 254 5.26 14.84 4.79
C SER A 254 3.73 14.85 4.73
N LYS A 255 3.13 13.80 4.14
CA LYS A 255 1.68 13.71 3.93
C LYS A 255 0.97 12.86 4.97
N TYR A 256 1.64 11.83 5.49
CA TYR A 256 1.03 10.79 6.31
C TYR A 256 1.71 10.62 7.67
N ASP A 257 2.63 11.53 8.02
CA ASP A 257 3.43 11.50 9.24
C ASP A 257 4.19 10.18 9.47
N ILE A 258 4.52 9.48 8.37
CA ILE A 258 5.30 8.24 8.42
C ILE A 258 6.74 8.60 8.81
N PRO A 259 7.36 7.90 9.79
CA PRO A 259 8.76 8.10 10.14
C PRO A 259 9.70 7.94 8.93
N VAL A 260 10.72 8.80 8.87
CA VAL A 260 11.72 8.80 7.78
C VAL A 260 12.99 8.11 8.21
N SER A 261 13.47 7.22 7.35
CA SER A 261 14.83 6.67 7.42
C SER A 261 15.67 7.10 6.23
N SER A 262 16.97 7.31 6.47
CA SER A 262 17.92 7.64 5.43
C SER A 262 19.29 7.07 5.75
N THR A 263 20.03 6.72 4.70
CA THR A 263 21.45 6.34 4.79
C THR A 263 22.25 7.18 3.79
N MET A 264 23.42 6.69 3.37
CA MET A 264 24.16 7.19 2.20
C MET A 264 24.01 6.28 0.98
N SER A 265 24.34 6.80 -0.20
CA SER A 265 24.37 6.06 -1.48
C SER A 265 25.81 5.79 -1.95
N HIS A 266 25.98 4.84 -2.86
CA HIS A 266 27.29 4.59 -3.49
C HIS A 266 27.85 5.85 -4.16
N SER A 267 27.00 6.63 -4.85
CA SER A 267 27.42 7.87 -5.50
C SER A 267 27.99 8.91 -4.54
N TYR A 268 27.53 8.93 -3.28
CA TYR A 268 28.11 9.79 -2.26
C TYR A 268 29.50 9.28 -1.86
N VAL A 269 29.62 7.98 -1.57
CA VAL A 269 30.91 7.37 -1.18
C VAL A 269 31.96 7.53 -2.28
N THR A 270 31.60 7.28 -3.54
CA THR A 270 32.52 7.35 -4.68
C THR A 270 32.77 8.77 -5.18
N SER A 271 32.13 9.79 -4.61
CA SER A 271 32.41 11.20 -4.95
C SER A 271 33.69 11.74 -4.31
N TYR A 272 34.19 11.06 -3.28
CA TYR A 272 35.46 11.39 -2.62
C TYR A 272 36.61 10.62 -3.25
N THR A 273 37.78 11.24 -3.34
CA THR A 273 38.98 10.65 -3.94
C THR A 273 40.13 10.48 -2.94
N SER A 274 40.29 11.40 -1.97
CA SER A 274 41.35 11.33 -0.97
C SER A 274 40.99 11.94 0.39
N LEU A 275 41.82 11.65 1.40
CA LEU A 275 41.71 12.20 2.76
C LEU A 275 41.97 13.72 2.82
N ASP A 276 42.56 14.32 1.79
CA ASP A 276 42.86 15.75 1.77
C ASP A 276 41.62 16.61 1.49
N GLU A 277 40.58 16.03 0.90
CA GLU A 277 39.30 16.70 0.63
C GLU A 277 38.51 17.03 1.90
N VAL A 278 38.83 16.35 3.01
CA VAL A 278 38.13 16.55 4.28
C VAL A 278 39.07 17.21 5.28
N HIS A 279 38.84 18.49 5.57
CA HIS A 279 39.61 19.21 6.58
C HIS A 279 39.31 18.71 8.00
N ASP A 280 40.24 18.95 8.92
CA ASP A 280 40.02 18.73 10.35
C ASP A 280 38.83 19.53 10.87
N PHE A 281 38.05 18.91 11.76
CA PHE A 281 36.95 19.57 12.48
C PHE A 281 36.76 18.91 13.84
N LEU A 282 36.18 19.67 14.77
CA LEU A 282 35.87 19.22 16.11
C LEU A 282 34.38 18.92 16.23
N LEU A 283 34.04 17.79 16.85
CA LEU A 283 32.72 17.56 17.43
C LEU A 283 32.91 17.35 18.93
N ASN A 284 32.23 18.15 19.76
CA ASN A 284 32.36 18.13 21.22
C ASN A 284 33.83 18.11 21.72
N GLY A 285 34.69 18.90 21.06
CA GLY A 285 36.12 19.01 21.40
C GLY A 285 37.01 17.88 20.86
N VAL A 286 36.46 16.87 20.19
CA VAL A 286 37.23 15.77 19.58
C VAL A 286 37.46 16.03 18.11
N ASN A 287 38.72 15.99 17.67
CA ASN A 287 39.06 16.03 16.25
C ASN A 287 38.73 14.69 15.59
N ILE A 288 37.62 14.65 14.85
CA ILE A 288 37.08 13.41 14.30
C ILE A 288 38.00 12.80 13.25
N LYS A 289 38.59 13.61 12.37
CA LYS A 289 39.50 13.11 11.33
C LYS A 289 40.73 12.45 11.94
N GLN A 290 41.42 13.15 12.85
CA GLN A 290 42.61 12.62 13.50
C GLN A 290 42.29 11.40 14.36
N LYS A 291 41.15 11.43 15.07
CA LYS A 291 40.75 10.31 15.93
C LYS A 291 40.34 9.08 15.11
N ALA A 292 39.70 9.27 13.96
CA ALA A 292 39.41 8.18 13.04
C ALA A 292 40.70 7.56 12.48
N LEU A 293 41.68 8.37 12.07
CA LEU A 293 43.00 7.88 11.63
C LEU A 293 43.73 7.12 12.75
N TYR A 294 43.65 7.61 13.98
CA TYR A 294 44.17 6.92 15.16
C TYR A 294 43.53 5.53 15.33
N TYR A 295 42.20 5.42 15.32
CA TYR A 295 41.53 4.13 15.47
C TYR A 295 41.78 3.18 14.31
N ARG A 296 41.88 3.72 13.08
CA ARG A 296 42.28 2.94 11.91
C ARG A 296 43.64 2.27 12.11
N GLN A 297 44.60 2.97 12.72
CA GLN A 297 45.91 2.40 13.05
C GLN A 297 45.83 1.39 14.20
N VAL A 298 45.14 1.72 15.30
CA VAL A 298 44.97 0.85 16.47
C VAL A 298 44.35 -0.50 16.09
N LEU A 299 43.33 -0.48 15.23
CA LEU A 299 42.64 -1.67 14.74
C LEU A 299 43.36 -2.36 13.57
N LYS A 300 44.53 -1.86 13.15
CA LYS A 300 45.34 -2.38 12.03
C LYS A 300 44.60 -2.39 10.68
N PHE A 301 43.75 -1.40 10.47
CA PHE A 301 42.96 -1.17 9.25
C PHE A 301 43.66 -0.24 8.24
N SER A 302 45.00 -0.27 8.19
CA SER A 302 45.79 0.64 7.34
C SER A 302 45.67 0.37 5.83
N LYS A 303 45.11 -0.77 5.42
CA LYS A 303 44.96 -1.17 4.00
C LYS A 303 43.56 -0.89 3.43
N THR A 304 42.70 -0.19 4.16
CA THR A 304 41.34 0.16 3.71
C THR A 304 41.37 1.32 2.70
N SER A 305 40.26 1.58 2.02
CA SER A 305 40.15 2.70 1.07
C SER A 305 40.17 4.06 1.77
N ASP A 306 41.04 4.96 1.33
CA ASP A 306 41.12 6.35 1.82
C ASP A 306 39.92 7.18 1.35
N SER A 307 39.44 6.99 0.12
CA SER A 307 38.26 7.70 -0.39
C SER A 307 37.00 7.35 0.41
N GLU A 308 36.82 6.06 0.71
CA GLU A 308 35.69 5.58 1.50
C GLU A 308 35.73 6.16 2.93
N LEU A 309 36.89 6.12 3.58
CA LEU A 309 37.09 6.73 4.89
C LEU A 309 36.78 8.23 4.88
N SER A 310 37.24 8.93 3.84
CA SER A 310 36.99 10.37 3.66
C SER A 310 35.50 10.66 3.60
N SER A 311 34.74 9.88 2.82
CA SER A 311 33.29 10.04 2.73
C SER A 311 32.58 9.86 4.07
N PHE A 312 33.04 8.90 4.90
CA PHE A 312 32.48 8.62 6.22
C PHE A 312 32.82 9.73 7.22
N ILE A 313 34.07 10.21 7.24
CA ILE A 313 34.47 11.34 8.07
C ILE A 313 33.65 12.57 7.68
N ALA A 314 33.50 12.88 6.39
CA ALA A 314 32.69 14.00 5.91
C ALA A 314 31.21 13.87 6.31
N PHE A 315 30.63 12.67 6.20
CA PHE A 315 29.25 12.44 6.58
C PHE A 315 29.04 12.63 8.08
N SER A 316 29.99 12.17 8.91
CA SER A 316 29.96 12.31 10.36
C SER A 316 29.96 13.76 10.84
N LYS A 317 30.55 14.69 10.06
CA LYS A 317 30.53 16.13 10.35
C LYS A 317 29.11 16.70 10.34
N SER A 318 28.29 16.23 9.40
CA SER A 318 26.94 16.77 9.16
C SER A 318 25.87 16.00 9.92
N PHE A 319 26.03 14.68 10.05
CA PHE A 319 25.01 13.78 10.58
C PHE A 319 25.56 12.79 11.63
N PRO A 320 26.19 13.28 12.72
CA PRO A 320 26.80 12.39 13.70
C PRO A 320 25.78 11.51 14.45
N HIS A 321 24.53 11.98 14.62
CA HIS A 321 23.44 11.20 15.23
C HIS A 321 22.73 10.24 14.27
N LYS A 322 22.94 10.37 12.97
CA LYS A 322 22.34 9.52 11.92
C LYS A 322 23.40 8.71 11.18
N PHE A 323 24.51 8.40 11.87
CA PHE A 323 25.68 7.82 11.26
C PHE A 323 25.49 6.32 10.96
N ILE A 324 24.99 6.03 9.76
CA ILE A 324 24.90 4.69 9.18
C ILE A 324 25.58 4.67 7.81
N CYS A 325 26.58 3.81 7.64
CA CYS A 325 27.43 3.82 6.46
C CYS A 325 27.11 2.68 5.48
N LEU A 326 27.09 2.98 4.19
CA LEU A 326 27.08 1.98 3.13
C LEU A 326 28.51 1.46 2.96
N VAL A 327 28.73 0.18 3.26
CA VAL A 327 30.09 -0.36 3.44
C VAL A 327 30.60 -1.21 2.28
N ASP A 328 29.79 -1.48 1.27
CA ASP A 328 30.12 -2.39 0.17
C ASP A 328 30.42 -1.65 -1.15
N SER A 329 30.90 -0.41 -1.07
CA SER A 329 31.30 0.34 -2.28
C SER A 329 32.58 -0.22 -2.92
N PHE A 330 33.48 -0.81 -2.12
CA PHE A 330 34.73 -1.43 -2.59
C PHE A 330 34.89 -2.87 -2.09
N ASP A 331 34.92 -3.07 -0.77
CA ASP A 331 34.94 -4.39 -0.12
C ASP A 331 34.35 -4.25 1.29
N SER A 332 33.23 -4.92 1.54
CA SER A 332 32.46 -4.80 2.79
C SER A 332 33.28 -5.11 4.03
N LEU A 333 34.08 -6.17 4.00
CA LEU A 333 34.74 -6.71 5.19
C LEU A 333 36.18 -6.21 5.32
N LYS A 334 36.86 -5.93 4.20
CA LYS A 334 38.25 -5.47 4.20
C LYS A 334 38.41 -3.97 4.17
N SER A 335 37.37 -3.22 3.77
CA SER A 335 37.41 -1.75 3.66
C SER A 335 36.27 -1.07 4.43
N GLY A 336 35.02 -1.30 4.04
CA GLY A 336 33.92 -0.47 4.51
C GLY A 336 33.59 -0.63 6.00
N VAL A 337 33.40 -1.85 6.50
CA VAL A 337 33.19 -2.09 7.95
C VAL A 337 34.39 -1.58 8.78
N PRO A 338 35.65 -1.88 8.42
CA PRO A 338 36.82 -1.28 9.04
C PRO A 338 36.83 0.26 9.08
N ASN A 339 36.53 0.92 7.96
CA ASN A 339 36.49 2.37 7.85
C ASN A 339 35.34 2.97 8.67
N PHE A 340 34.17 2.33 8.68
CA PHE A 340 33.06 2.71 9.55
C PHE A 340 33.48 2.69 11.01
N LEU A 341 34.12 1.60 11.47
CA LEU A 341 34.56 1.45 12.86
C LEU A 341 35.53 2.55 13.30
N ALA A 342 36.47 2.93 12.43
CA ALA A 342 37.40 4.01 12.70
C ALA A 342 36.68 5.33 13.02
N VAL A 343 35.67 5.70 12.21
CA VAL A 343 34.88 6.92 12.41
C VAL A 343 33.88 6.78 13.56
N ALA A 344 33.23 5.63 13.69
CA ALA A 344 32.28 5.33 14.75
C ALA A 344 32.90 5.47 16.14
N LEU A 345 34.13 4.98 16.33
CA LEU A 345 34.86 5.11 17.59
C LEU A 345 35.26 6.56 17.90
N ALA A 346 35.60 7.35 16.87
CA ALA A 346 35.85 8.78 17.02
C ALA A 346 34.57 9.54 17.43
N LEU A 347 33.42 9.17 16.86
CA LEU A 347 32.11 9.71 17.26
C LEU A 347 31.75 9.34 18.70
N ILE A 348 32.02 8.10 19.13
CA ILE A 348 31.80 7.66 20.51
C ILE A 348 32.64 8.49 21.49
N ASP A 349 33.91 8.77 21.16
CA ASP A 349 34.74 9.66 21.99
C ASP A 349 34.20 11.09 22.06
N ALA A 350 33.54 11.54 21.00
CA ALA A 350 32.85 12.82 20.94
C ALA A 350 31.47 12.80 21.63
N GLY A 351 31.05 11.68 22.23
CA GLY A 351 29.77 11.56 22.92
C GLY A 351 28.56 11.34 21.99
N TYR A 352 28.79 10.95 20.73
CA TYR A 352 27.72 10.59 19.79
C TYR A 352 27.56 9.07 19.71
N GLN A 353 26.34 8.62 19.41
CA GLN A 353 26.03 7.21 19.22
C GLN A 353 25.84 6.90 17.72
N PRO A 354 26.81 6.27 17.05
CA PRO A 354 26.66 5.85 15.66
C PRO A 354 25.60 4.74 15.54
N ILE A 355 24.91 4.67 14.40
CA ILE A 355 23.80 3.73 14.20
C ILE A 355 24.30 2.37 13.74
N GLY A 356 25.07 2.31 12.64
CA GLY A 356 25.28 1.01 11.99
C GLY A 356 25.98 1.01 10.64
N VAL A 357 25.95 -0.16 10.01
CA VAL A 357 26.43 -0.39 8.64
C VAL A 357 25.29 -0.89 7.76
N ARG A 358 25.35 -0.59 6.46
CA ARG A 358 24.42 -1.05 5.43
C ARG A 358 25.16 -1.89 4.39
N LEU A 359 24.70 -3.12 4.19
CA LEU A 359 25.15 -4.07 3.18
C LEU A 359 24.13 -4.12 2.04
N ASP A 360 24.53 -3.82 0.81
CA ASP A 360 23.66 -3.65 -0.38
C ASP A 360 23.94 -4.69 -1.48
N SER A 361 24.79 -5.70 -1.21
CA SER A 361 25.19 -6.72 -2.16
C SER A 361 25.82 -7.95 -1.51
N GLY A 362 25.88 -9.06 -2.26
CA GLY A 362 26.51 -10.32 -1.86
C GLY A 362 25.61 -11.23 -1.01
N GLU A 363 26.22 -12.23 -0.35
CA GLU A 363 25.52 -13.14 0.57
C GLU A 363 25.26 -12.45 1.91
N LEU A 364 24.20 -11.65 1.99
CA LEU A 364 23.91 -10.72 3.09
C LEU A 364 23.85 -11.37 4.48
N ASP A 365 23.35 -12.61 4.57
CA ASP A 365 23.33 -13.37 5.81
C ASP A 365 24.74 -13.69 6.30
N LEU A 366 25.61 -14.24 5.44
CA LEU A 366 27.00 -14.54 5.78
C LEU A 366 27.81 -13.26 6.05
N LEU A 367 27.63 -12.24 5.21
CA LEU A 367 28.26 -10.94 5.37
C LEU A 367 27.85 -10.26 6.67
N SER A 368 26.59 -10.37 7.09
CA SER A 368 26.13 -9.82 8.37
C SER A 368 26.83 -10.46 9.56
N ILE A 369 27.01 -11.78 9.56
CA ILE A 369 27.70 -12.51 10.64
C ILE A 369 29.17 -12.09 10.68
N ALA A 370 29.85 -12.04 9.54
CA ALA A 370 31.24 -11.61 9.46
C ALA A 370 31.42 -10.14 9.88
N ALA A 371 30.52 -9.24 9.47
CA ALA A 371 30.54 -7.85 9.89
C ALA A 371 30.38 -7.73 11.41
N ARG A 372 29.43 -8.47 12.00
CA ARG A 372 29.21 -8.52 13.45
C ARG A 372 30.47 -8.95 14.20
N GLN A 373 31.13 -10.02 13.74
CA GLN A 373 32.39 -10.50 14.31
C GLN A 373 33.50 -9.44 14.26
N ILE A 374 33.63 -8.70 13.14
CA ILE A 374 34.62 -7.62 13.03
C ILE A 374 34.32 -6.50 14.03
N ILE A 375 33.05 -6.10 14.17
CA ILE A 375 32.63 -5.05 15.11
C ILE A 375 32.88 -5.49 16.56
N ASP A 376 32.54 -6.73 16.93
CA ASP A 376 32.76 -7.27 18.28
C ASP A 376 34.24 -7.35 18.63
N ASN A 377 35.06 -7.85 17.69
CA ASN A 377 36.51 -7.92 17.87
C ASN A 377 37.13 -6.53 18.03
N ALA A 378 36.67 -5.53 17.27
CA ALA A 378 37.13 -4.16 17.43
C ALA A 378 36.76 -3.60 18.82
N GLY A 379 35.54 -3.88 19.29
CA GLY A 379 35.08 -3.51 20.64
C GLY A 379 35.97 -4.10 21.74
N LEU A 380 36.36 -5.37 21.62
CA LEU A 380 37.30 -6.02 22.55
C LEU A 380 38.69 -5.35 22.53
N VAL A 381 39.22 -5.03 21.35
CA VAL A 381 40.56 -4.41 21.21
C VAL A 381 40.60 -3.03 21.88
N VAL A 382 39.55 -2.22 21.72
CA VAL A 382 39.50 -0.86 22.26
C VAL A 382 38.77 -0.77 23.60
N GLN A 383 38.34 -1.91 24.16
CA GLN A 383 37.59 -2.03 25.41
C GLN A 383 36.33 -1.15 25.45
N LYS A 384 35.52 -1.20 24.38
CA LYS A 384 34.22 -0.51 24.28
C LYS A 384 33.13 -1.49 23.85
N ASP A 385 31.94 -1.33 24.42
CA ASP A 385 30.77 -2.06 23.96
C ASP A 385 30.30 -1.49 22.62
N LEU A 386 30.28 -2.34 21.59
CA LEU A 386 29.81 -2.03 20.23
C LEU A 386 28.64 -2.94 19.82
N SER A 387 28.01 -3.63 20.76
CA SER A 387 26.87 -4.52 20.50
C SER A 387 25.63 -3.78 20.00
N PHE A 388 25.51 -2.49 20.30
CA PHE A 388 24.41 -1.64 19.85
C PHE A 388 24.47 -1.28 18.35
N ILE A 389 25.64 -1.44 17.70
CA ILE A 389 25.83 -1.13 16.28
C ILE A 389 24.97 -2.07 15.44
N LYS A 390 24.06 -1.48 14.66
CA LYS A 390 23.08 -2.20 13.84
C LYS A 390 23.62 -2.59 12.48
N ILE A 391 23.16 -3.73 11.98
CA ILE A 391 23.44 -4.19 10.62
C ILE A 391 22.16 -4.09 9.79
N MET A 392 22.21 -3.23 8.78
CA MET A 392 21.17 -3.07 7.77
C MET A 392 21.53 -3.86 6.52
N ALA A 393 20.55 -4.55 5.94
CA ALA A 393 20.67 -5.21 4.65
C ALA A 393 19.67 -4.63 3.64
N SER A 394 20.12 -4.40 2.42
CA SER A 394 19.31 -3.86 1.33
C SER A 394 19.71 -4.44 -0.03
N ASP A 395 19.23 -5.62 -0.42
CA ASP A 395 19.31 -6.06 -1.82
C ASP A 395 18.25 -7.10 -2.17
N SER A 396 17.28 -6.67 -2.99
CA SER A 396 16.27 -7.55 -3.57
C SER A 396 15.63 -8.46 -2.51
N ILE A 397 15.42 -7.92 -1.30
CA ILE A 397 14.93 -8.64 -0.12
C ILE A 397 13.42 -8.82 -0.24
N ASN A 398 12.95 -10.04 -0.04
CA ASN A 398 11.53 -10.37 0.01
C ASN A 398 11.25 -11.34 1.17
N GLU A 399 9.99 -11.72 1.34
CA GLU A 399 9.55 -12.65 2.39
C GLU A 399 10.39 -13.95 2.42
N SER A 400 10.66 -14.54 1.26
CA SER A 400 11.41 -15.80 1.14
C SER A 400 12.87 -15.65 1.60
N LYS A 401 13.53 -14.56 1.17
CA LYS A 401 14.89 -14.25 1.62
C LYS A 401 14.96 -14.00 3.13
N ILE A 402 14.01 -13.25 3.70
CA ILE A 402 13.98 -13.01 5.15
C ILE A 402 13.85 -14.34 5.91
N LYS A 403 12.95 -15.24 5.46
CA LYS A 403 12.84 -16.60 6.00
C LYS A 403 14.17 -17.36 5.92
N GLN A 404 14.82 -17.35 4.76
CA GLN A 404 16.11 -18.01 4.54
C GLN A 404 17.20 -17.47 5.47
N TYR A 405 17.32 -16.15 5.56
CA TYR A 405 18.29 -15.50 6.44
C TYR A 405 18.05 -15.90 7.90
N ASN A 406 16.79 -15.87 8.36
CA ASN A 406 16.46 -16.20 9.75
C ASN A 406 16.75 -17.68 10.08
N MET A 407 16.47 -18.61 9.15
CA MET A 407 16.83 -20.03 9.32
C MET A 407 18.34 -20.25 9.44
N ARG A 408 19.16 -19.40 8.81
CA ARG A 408 20.62 -19.47 8.85
C ARG A 408 21.26 -18.73 10.03
N GLY A 409 20.47 -18.05 10.88
CA GLY A 409 20.99 -17.31 12.03
C GLY A 409 21.78 -16.04 11.68
N ASN A 410 21.32 -15.28 10.68
CA ASN A 410 21.91 -13.99 10.30
C ASN A 410 22.00 -12.96 11.46
N ALA A 411 22.89 -11.99 11.34
CA ALA A 411 23.08 -10.88 12.29
C ALA A 411 22.43 -9.56 11.81
N ILE A 412 21.45 -9.61 10.91
CA ILE A 412 20.78 -8.42 10.36
C ILE A 412 19.74 -7.92 11.36
N ASP A 413 19.80 -6.63 11.70
CA ASP A 413 18.83 -5.93 12.56
C ASP A 413 17.74 -5.21 11.75
N ILE A 414 18.10 -4.73 10.54
CA ILE A 414 17.25 -3.86 9.72
C ILE A 414 17.20 -4.38 8.29
N PHE A 415 16.01 -4.60 7.74
CA PHE A 415 15.81 -4.87 6.32
C PHE A 415 15.26 -3.63 5.62
N ALA A 416 16.02 -3.08 4.67
CA ALA A 416 15.57 -2.05 3.77
C ALA A 416 15.10 -2.69 2.45
N ILE A 417 13.80 -2.60 2.17
CA ILE A 417 13.15 -3.33 1.10
C ILE A 417 12.63 -2.35 0.06
N GLY A 418 13.05 -2.54 -1.20
CA GLY A 418 12.71 -1.66 -2.32
C GLY A 418 11.68 -2.25 -3.29
N THR A 419 12.18 -2.75 -4.42
CA THR A 419 11.36 -3.27 -5.54
C THR A 419 10.28 -4.26 -5.09
N GLU A 420 10.62 -5.18 -4.20
CA GLU A 420 9.75 -6.28 -3.81
C GLU A 420 8.48 -5.82 -3.07
N ILE A 421 8.53 -4.67 -2.38
CA ILE A 421 7.35 -4.07 -1.73
C ILE A 421 6.63 -3.08 -2.65
N VAL A 422 7.36 -2.17 -3.29
CA VAL A 422 6.76 -1.07 -4.05
C VAL A 422 6.09 -1.50 -5.35
N THR A 423 6.48 -2.66 -5.92
CA THR A 423 5.86 -3.21 -7.13
C THR A 423 5.10 -4.50 -6.87
N CYS A 424 5.09 -5.01 -5.63
CA CYS A 424 4.59 -6.34 -5.29
C CYS A 424 5.06 -7.41 -6.28
N LYS A 425 6.36 -7.43 -6.59
CA LYS A 425 6.95 -8.12 -7.76
C LYS A 425 6.53 -9.59 -7.92
N SER A 426 6.37 -10.33 -6.83
CA SER A 426 5.93 -11.73 -6.86
C SER A 426 4.51 -11.93 -7.42
N GLN A 427 3.66 -10.93 -7.26
CA GLN A 427 2.31 -10.89 -7.82
C GLN A 427 1.85 -9.42 -7.92
N PRO A 428 2.06 -8.74 -9.07
CA PRO A 428 1.79 -7.30 -9.21
C PRO A 428 0.31 -6.99 -9.48
N ASN A 429 -0.61 -7.82 -9.00
CA ASN A 429 -2.06 -7.61 -9.13
C ASN A 429 -2.84 -8.30 -8.00
N MET A 430 -3.90 -7.66 -7.52
CA MET A 430 -4.75 -8.18 -6.43
C MET A 430 -5.88 -9.09 -6.91
N GLY A 431 -6.46 -8.79 -8.08
CA GLY A 431 -7.62 -9.52 -8.59
C GLY A 431 -8.95 -9.16 -7.93
N ILE A 432 -9.08 -7.94 -7.37
CA ILE A 432 -10.38 -7.37 -6.99
C ILE A 432 -11.21 -7.15 -8.26
N VAL A 433 -12.50 -7.45 -8.16
CA VAL A 433 -13.50 -7.21 -9.21
C VAL A 433 -14.66 -6.41 -8.66
N TYR A 434 -15.26 -5.60 -9.51
CA TYR A 434 -16.48 -4.84 -9.26
C TYR A 434 -17.65 -5.51 -9.99
N LYS A 435 -18.75 -5.83 -9.31
CA LYS A 435 -19.85 -6.60 -9.91
C LYS A 435 -21.22 -6.10 -9.46
N LEU A 436 -22.12 -5.95 -10.44
CA LEU A 436 -23.54 -5.66 -10.21
C LEU A 436 -24.21 -6.86 -9.54
N VAL A 437 -24.88 -6.62 -8.41
CA VAL A 437 -25.57 -7.67 -7.66
C VAL A 437 -27.08 -7.41 -7.54
N GLU A 438 -27.53 -6.17 -7.73
CA GLU A 438 -28.95 -5.81 -7.61
C GLU A 438 -29.28 -4.61 -8.50
N VAL A 439 -30.45 -4.60 -9.14
CA VAL A 439 -31.04 -3.42 -9.82
C VAL A 439 -32.52 -3.36 -9.52
N ASN A 440 -33.01 -2.22 -9.05
CA ASN A 440 -34.40 -1.98 -8.66
C ASN A 440 -34.93 -3.12 -7.77
N GLU A 441 -34.14 -3.47 -6.74
CA GLU A 441 -34.43 -4.54 -5.77
C GLU A 441 -34.47 -5.96 -6.36
N LEU A 442 -34.13 -6.11 -7.64
CA LEU A 442 -34.03 -7.40 -8.32
C LEU A 442 -32.59 -7.90 -8.33
N ALA A 443 -32.42 -9.10 -7.80
CA ALA A 443 -31.20 -9.90 -7.85
C ALA A 443 -30.56 -9.93 -9.25
N LYS A 444 -29.25 -9.70 -9.33
CA LYS A 444 -28.43 -9.88 -10.53
C LYS A 444 -27.28 -10.84 -10.23
N LEU A 445 -27.04 -11.75 -11.17
CA LEU A 445 -25.95 -12.70 -11.13
C LEU A 445 -25.31 -12.80 -12.50
N LYS A 446 -24.02 -13.12 -12.52
CA LYS A 446 -23.26 -13.40 -13.73
C LYS A 446 -22.73 -14.81 -13.65
N PHE A 447 -23.23 -15.70 -14.52
CA PHE A 447 -22.61 -17.00 -14.74
C PHE A 447 -21.35 -16.88 -15.58
N SER A 448 -20.50 -17.88 -15.47
CA SER A 448 -19.23 -17.96 -16.19
C SER A 448 -18.94 -19.43 -16.48
N GLU A 449 -18.39 -19.72 -17.66
CA GLU A 449 -17.88 -21.05 -18.02
C GLU A 449 -16.90 -21.58 -16.97
N ASP A 450 -16.10 -20.67 -16.42
CA ASP A 450 -15.38 -20.90 -15.17
C ASP A 450 -16.33 -20.65 -13.99
N ILE A 451 -16.82 -21.73 -13.39
CA ILE A 451 -17.76 -21.71 -12.24
C ILE A 451 -17.22 -20.85 -11.10
N ALA A 452 -15.89 -20.82 -10.88
CA ALA A 452 -15.27 -20.05 -9.80
C ALA A 452 -15.40 -18.53 -10.00
N LYS A 453 -15.72 -18.08 -11.23
CA LYS A 453 -15.96 -16.67 -11.57
C LYS A 453 -17.42 -16.25 -11.52
N SER A 454 -18.33 -17.15 -11.13
CA SER A 454 -19.75 -16.81 -10.93
C SER A 454 -19.93 -15.93 -9.70
N THR A 455 -20.92 -15.02 -9.74
CA THR A 455 -21.15 -14.05 -8.67
C THR A 455 -22.34 -14.42 -7.78
N LEU A 456 -22.31 -13.96 -6.53
CA LEU A 456 -23.42 -14.08 -5.60
C LEU A 456 -24.39 -12.90 -5.75
N PRO A 457 -25.71 -13.13 -5.88
CA PRO A 457 -26.68 -12.09 -6.17
C PRO A 457 -27.13 -11.29 -4.94
N GLY A 458 -27.74 -10.14 -5.19
CA GLY A 458 -28.34 -9.27 -4.18
C GLY A 458 -27.35 -8.59 -3.26
N ARG A 459 -27.85 -7.56 -2.56
CA ARG A 459 -27.17 -6.99 -1.39
C ARG A 459 -26.87 -8.06 -0.34
N LYS A 460 -25.78 -7.88 0.39
CA LYS A 460 -25.32 -8.82 1.41
C LYS A 460 -25.00 -8.13 2.73
N ALA A 461 -25.22 -8.86 3.82
CA ALA A 461 -24.58 -8.60 5.10
C ALA A 461 -23.49 -9.66 5.34
N VAL A 462 -22.41 -9.27 6.01
CA VAL A 462 -21.31 -10.18 6.36
C VAL A 462 -21.09 -10.14 7.87
N TYR A 463 -20.96 -11.32 8.47
CA TYR A 463 -20.80 -11.49 9.90
C TYR A 463 -19.61 -12.41 10.21
N ARG A 464 -18.70 -11.95 11.05
CA ARG A 464 -17.62 -12.77 11.59
C ARG A 464 -18.06 -13.50 12.84
N VAL A 465 -17.69 -14.77 12.97
CA VAL A 465 -18.18 -15.64 14.05
C VAL A 465 -17.06 -16.31 14.83
N TRP A 466 -17.20 -16.30 16.16
CA TRP A 466 -16.40 -17.02 17.13
C TRP A 466 -17.25 -18.09 17.80
N VAL A 467 -16.63 -19.18 18.24
CA VAL A 467 -17.28 -20.32 18.92
C VAL A 467 -16.60 -20.57 20.27
N GLU A 468 -17.27 -21.22 21.22
CA GLU A 468 -16.66 -21.46 22.55
C GLU A 468 -15.42 -22.35 22.52
N SER A 469 -15.34 -23.27 21.55
CA SER A 469 -14.22 -24.21 21.45
C SER A 469 -12.92 -23.60 20.93
N GLN A 470 -12.94 -22.35 20.45
CA GLN A 470 -11.79 -21.67 19.84
C GLN A 470 -11.77 -20.19 20.23
N SER A 471 -10.60 -19.65 20.58
CA SER A 471 -10.44 -18.22 20.90
C SER A 471 -10.40 -17.31 19.66
N VAL A 472 -10.26 -17.91 18.48
CA VAL A 472 -10.10 -17.23 17.18
C VAL A 472 -11.42 -17.26 16.39
N PRO A 473 -11.65 -16.32 15.45
CA PRO A 473 -12.80 -16.40 14.55
C PRO A 473 -12.66 -17.64 13.66
N VAL A 474 -13.79 -18.27 13.34
CA VAL A 474 -13.82 -19.55 12.61
C VAL A 474 -14.48 -19.48 11.24
N ALA A 475 -15.30 -18.45 11.01
CA ALA A 475 -16.02 -18.29 9.76
C ALA A 475 -16.50 -16.84 9.57
N ASP A 476 -16.62 -16.45 8.30
CA ASP A 476 -17.42 -15.31 7.87
C ASP A 476 -18.71 -15.83 7.18
N ILE A 477 -19.85 -15.33 7.66
CA ILE A 477 -21.21 -15.72 7.22
C ILE A 477 -21.79 -14.61 6.37
N ILE A 478 -22.11 -14.93 5.12
CA ILE A 478 -22.88 -14.09 4.21
C ILE A 478 -24.39 -14.33 4.42
N ALA A 479 -25.14 -13.27 4.61
CA ALA A 479 -26.59 -13.30 4.83
C ALA A 479 -27.29 -12.23 3.99
N LEU A 480 -28.62 -12.31 3.89
CA LEU A 480 -29.44 -11.23 3.36
C LEU A 480 -29.36 -9.99 4.29
N PRO A 481 -29.50 -8.77 3.78
CA PRO A 481 -29.32 -7.54 4.56
C PRO A 481 -30.27 -7.42 5.77
N GLU A 482 -31.48 -7.96 5.67
CA GLU A 482 -32.50 -7.95 6.71
C GLU A 482 -32.35 -9.07 7.75
N GLU A 483 -31.48 -10.06 7.51
CA GLU A 483 -31.22 -11.12 8.48
C GLU A 483 -30.43 -10.59 9.67
N LYS A 484 -31.03 -10.64 10.87
CA LYS A 484 -30.37 -10.38 12.15
C LYS A 484 -29.96 -11.70 12.79
N ILE A 485 -28.70 -12.08 12.59
CA ILE A 485 -28.15 -13.33 13.15
C ILE A 485 -27.38 -13.14 14.46
N GLU A 486 -27.04 -11.90 14.81
CA GLU A 486 -26.40 -11.57 16.10
C GLU A 486 -27.26 -12.03 17.28
N GLY A 487 -26.63 -12.62 18.30
CA GLY A 487 -27.31 -13.14 19.49
C GLY A 487 -28.02 -14.49 19.33
N GLN A 488 -28.06 -15.08 18.13
CA GLN A 488 -28.62 -16.42 17.95
C GLN A 488 -27.73 -17.50 18.60
N SER A 489 -28.34 -18.48 19.26
CA SER A 489 -27.61 -19.57 19.93
C SER A 489 -27.16 -20.69 18.99
N LYS A 490 -27.71 -20.74 17.77
CA LYS A 490 -27.39 -21.75 16.75
C LYS A 490 -27.73 -21.23 15.36
N ILE A 491 -26.82 -21.41 14.40
CA ILE A 491 -26.99 -20.98 13.01
C ILE A 491 -26.67 -22.14 12.08
N ARG A 492 -27.57 -22.40 11.12
CA ARG A 492 -27.34 -23.36 10.03
C ARG A 492 -26.77 -22.63 8.83
N VAL A 493 -25.67 -23.14 8.30
CA VAL A 493 -24.92 -22.49 7.22
C VAL A 493 -24.53 -23.46 6.11
N VAL A 494 -24.28 -22.90 4.93
CA VAL A 494 -23.88 -23.59 3.70
C VAL A 494 -22.48 -23.16 3.30
N SER A 495 -21.58 -24.10 2.98
CA SER A 495 -20.24 -23.73 2.49
C SER A 495 -20.29 -23.22 1.06
N LEU A 496 -19.65 -22.07 0.80
CA LEU A 496 -19.42 -21.56 -0.56
C LEU A 496 -18.24 -22.23 -1.27
N GLN A 497 -17.39 -22.93 -0.53
CA GLN A 497 -16.27 -23.69 -1.08
C GLN A 497 -16.73 -25.08 -1.50
N LYS A 498 -17.61 -25.71 -0.71
CA LYS A 498 -18.18 -27.04 -0.96
C LYS A 498 -19.68 -26.99 -0.74
N THR A 499 -20.42 -26.67 -1.79
CA THR A 499 -21.86 -26.35 -1.75
C THR A 499 -22.76 -27.51 -1.30
N GLN A 500 -22.24 -28.73 -1.19
CA GLN A 500 -22.93 -29.89 -0.62
C GLN A 500 -22.81 -29.97 0.91
N GLU A 501 -21.82 -29.29 1.51
CA GLU A 501 -21.61 -29.33 2.95
C GLU A 501 -22.54 -28.33 3.65
N ARG A 502 -23.07 -28.77 4.80
CA ARG A 502 -23.90 -27.97 5.71
C ARG A 502 -23.29 -28.06 7.10
N TYR A 503 -23.26 -26.94 7.79
CA TYR A 503 -22.72 -26.84 9.13
C TYR A 503 -23.76 -26.25 10.09
N THR A 504 -23.67 -26.66 11.34
CA THR A 504 -24.33 -25.97 12.45
C THR A 504 -23.24 -25.28 13.27
N ILE A 505 -23.29 -23.96 13.36
CA ILE A 505 -22.40 -23.17 14.21
C ILE A 505 -23.14 -22.85 15.50
N ILE A 506 -22.48 -23.10 16.64
CA ILE A 506 -22.91 -22.67 17.97
C ILE A 506 -21.99 -21.49 18.36
N PRO A 507 -22.44 -20.25 18.09
CA PRO A 507 -21.58 -19.08 18.23
C PRO A 507 -21.45 -18.65 19.69
N LYS A 508 -20.24 -18.23 20.07
CA LYS A 508 -19.97 -17.44 21.27
C LYS A 508 -20.22 -15.96 21.02
N LYS A 509 -19.77 -15.49 19.84
CA LYS A 509 -19.87 -14.10 19.41
C LYS A 509 -20.11 -14.08 17.91
N ILE A 510 -20.97 -13.15 17.49
CA ILE A 510 -21.20 -12.80 16.08
C ILE A 510 -21.03 -11.30 15.99
N GLN A 511 -20.34 -10.84 14.96
CA GLN A 511 -20.13 -9.42 14.72
C GLN A 511 -20.37 -9.11 13.24
N ARG A 512 -21.29 -8.19 12.95
CA ARG A 512 -21.39 -7.61 11.61
C ARG A 512 -20.10 -6.85 11.27
N ILE A 513 -19.52 -7.10 10.10
CA ILE A 513 -18.25 -6.48 9.68
C ILE A 513 -18.38 -5.53 8.48
N LEU A 514 -19.53 -5.51 7.81
CA LEU A 514 -19.82 -4.56 6.73
C LEU A 514 -20.70 -3.41 7.27
N HIS A 515 -20.12 -2.21 7.35
CA HIS A 515 -20.70 -1.03 8.00
C HIS A 515 -20.96 0.10 7.00
N LEU A 516 -22.10 0.80 7.11
CA LEU A 516 -22.36 2.01 6.33
C LEU A 516 -21.40 3.11 6.75
N VAL A 517 -20.57 3.64 5.86
CA VAL A 517 -19.59 4.70 6.20
C VAL A 517 -19.82 5.99 5.44
N TRP A 518 -20.47 5.94 4.26
CA TRP A 518 -20.79 7.11 3.45
C TRP A 518 -22.28 7.11 3.10
N GLU A 519 -22.96 8.23 3.33
CA GLU A 519 -24.35 8.45 2.92
C GLU A 519 -24.60 9.96 2.80
N ASN A 520 -25.43 10.37 1.83
CA ASN A 520 -25.82 11.77 1.60
C ASN A 520 -24.63 12.72 1.33
N GLY A 521 -23.51 12.21 0.85
CA GLY A 521 -22.31 13.01 0.57
C GLY A 521 -21.42 13.23 1.79
N GLU A 522 -21.67 12.52 2.90
CA GLU A 522 -20.96 12.69 4.16
C GLU A 522 -20.52 11.35 4.76
N ILE A 523 -19.51 11.40 5.61
CA ILE A 523 -19.08 10.26 6.41
C ILE A 523 -20.05 10.10 7.58
N VAL A 524 -20.79 9.00 7.62
CA VAL A 524 -21.82 8.75 8.66
C VAL A 524 -21.34 7.83 9.79
N ASN A 525 -20.28 7.06 9.55
CA ASN A 525 -19.57 6.33 10.59
C ASN A 525 -18.07 6.54 10.43
N PRO A 526 -17.32 6.71 11.53
CA PRO A 526 -15.90 6.97 11.48
C PRO A 526 -15.15 5.80 10.85
N VAL A 527 -14.16 6.13 10.02
CA VAL A 527 -13.18 5.20 9.48
C VAL A 527 -11.84 5.41 10.17
N PHE A 528 -11.03 4.35 10.23
CA PHE A 528 -9.72 4.42 10.86
C PHE A 528 -8.76 5.26 10.02
N ASP A 529 -7.97 6.08 10.70
CA ASP A 529 -6.80 6.71 10.08
C ASP A 529 -5.66 5.71 9.86
N LEU A 530 -4.52 6.16 9.34
CA LEU A 530 -3.39 5.30 9.00
C LEU A 530 -2.83 4.53 10.22
N GLU A 531 -2.72 5.19 11.37
CA GLU A 531 -2.14 4.60 12.57
C GLU A 531 -3.16 3.69 13.28
N GLU A 532 -4.43 4.11 13.34
CA GLU A 532 -5.53 3.25 13.81
C GLU A 532 -5.65 1.98 12.95
N SER A 533 -5.51 2.10 11.63
CA SER A 533 -5.56 0.96 10.70
C SER A 533 -4.39 0.00 10.89
N LYS A 534 -3.18 0.53 11.13
CA LYS A 534 -1.99 -0.28 11.44
C LYS A 534 -2.16 -1.04 12.76
N GLN A 535 -2.59 -0.35 13.81
CA GLN A 535 -2.84 -0.98 15.11
C GLN A 535 -3.96 -2.01 15.04
N TYR A 536 -5.01 -1.73 14.26
CA TYR A 536 -6.09 -2.67 14.03
C TYR A 536 -5.61 -3.92 13.28
N LEU A 537 -4.76 -3.77 12.26
CA LEU A 537 -4.11 -4.90 11.59
C LEU A 537 -3.27 -5.73 12.58
N GLU A 538 -2.46 -5.10 13.42
CA GLU A 538 -1.67 -5.82 14.43
C GLU A 538 -2.57 -6.64 15.37
N GLN A 539 -3.71 -6.09 15.79
CA GLN A 539 -4.72 -6.83 16.56
C GLN A 539 -5.35 -7.97 15.76
N GLN A 540 -5.67 -7.76 14.48
CA GLN A 540 -6.22 -8.81 13.62
C GLN A 540 -5.23 -9.97 13.46
N MET A 541 -3.94 -9.67 13.24
CA MET A 541 -2.89 -10.69 13.10
C MET A 541 -2.71 -11.54 14.36
N GLN A 542 -3.06 -11.02 15.55
CA GLN A 542 -3.08 -11.76 16.81
C GLN A 542 -4.40 -12.50 17.06
N THR A 543 -5.49 -12.07 16.43
CA THR A 543 -6.84 -12.60 16.66
C THR A 543 -7.11 -13.88 15.86
N PHE A 544 -6.44 -14.08 14.73
CA PHE A 544 -6.67 -15.20 13.82
C PHE A 544 -5.76 -16.41 14.11
N ASP A 545 -6.23 -17.59 13.69
CA ASP A 545 -5.48 -18.85 13.86
C ASP A 545 -4.11 -18.78 13.18
N GLU A 546 -3.07 -19.22 13.90
CA GLU A 546 -1.71 -19.26 13.38
C GLU A 546 -1.60 -20.01 12.05
N GLN A 547 -2.39 -21.07 11.81
CA GLN A 547 -2.37 -21.82 10.55
C GLN A 547 -2.81 -20.97 9.37
N ILE A 548 -3.79 -20.08 9.55
CA ILE A 548 -4.23 -19.11 8.54
C ILE A 548 -3.11 -18.09 8.29
N ILE A 549 -2.45 -17.64 9.36
CA ILE A 549 -1.41 -16.61 9.26
C ILE A 549 -0.09 -17.19 8.72
N HIS A 550 0.23 -18.47 8.93
CA HIS A 550 1.53 -19.11 8.62
C HIS A 550 1.65 -19.69 7.21
N ASP A 551 0.57 -19.74 6.43
CA ASP A 551 0.54 -20.40 5.11
C ASP A 551 1.17 -21.81 5.14
N GLN A 552 1.14 -22.49 6.30
CA GLN A 552 1.51 -23.91 6.35
C GLN A 552 0.47 -24.69 5.55
N LYS A 553 0.84 -25.82 4.92
CA LYS A 553 -0.13 -26.69 4.23
C LYS A 553 -1.30 -26.99 5.17
N ILE A 554 -2.39 -26.27 4.95
CA ILE A 554 -3.52 -26.21 5.87
C ILE A 554 -4.34 -27.50 5.74
N ASN A 555 -4.62 -28.17 6.87
CA ASN A 555 -5.66 -29.20 6.93
C ASN A 555 -7.08 -28.61 7.12
N LYS A 556 -7.21 -27.32 7.48
CA LYS A 556 -8.49 -26.63 7.77
C LYS A 556 -8.50 -25.15 7.33
N ARG A 557 -9.10 -24.83 6.16
CA ARG A 557 -9.23 -23.45 5.64
C ARG A 557 -10.22 -22.62 6.46
N TYR A 558 -10.03 -21.30 6.51
CA TYR A 558 -11.04 -20.38 7.05
C TYR A 558 -12.34 -20.51 6.25
N LEU A 559 -13.47 -20.58 6.96
CA LEU A 559 -14.75 -20.91 6.35
C LEU A 559 -15.47 -19.65 5.87
N ILE A 560 -15.78 -19.61 4.57
CA ILE A 560 -16.72 -18.64 4.01
C ILE A 560 -18.01 -19.37 3.67
N VAL A 561 -19.08 -19.00 4.38
CA VAL A 561 -20.36 -19.71 4.37
C VAL A 561 -21.50 -18.74 4.18
N THR A 562 -22.69 -19.24 3.86
CA THR A 562 -23.92 -18.43 3.83
C THR A 562 -24.94 -18.95 4.83
N THR A 563 -25.89 -18.12 5.25
CA THR A 563 -27.11 -18.63 5.89
C THR A 563 -27.88 -19.53 4.93
N GLU A 564 -28.69 -20.46 5.45
CA GLU A 564 -29.58 -21.27 4.60
C GLU A 564 -30.58 -20.39 3.83
N LYS A 565 -31.07 -19.31 4.45
CA LYS A 565 -31.99 -18.36 3.81
C LYS A 565 -31.33 -17.67 2.61
N TYR A 566 -30.11 -17.16 2.76
CA TYR A 566 -29.36 -16.57 1.65
C TYR A 566 -29.03 -17.62 0.57
N TRP A 567 -28.67 -18.84 0.97
CA TRP A 567 -28.42 -19.93 0.01
C TRP A 567 -29.65 -20.23 -0.85
N SER A 568 -30.84 -20.34 -0.24
CA SER A 568 -32.09 -20.54 -0.97
C SER A 568 -32.42 -19.36 -1.89
N TYR A 569 -32.15 -18.12 -1.44
CA TYR A 569 -32.27 -16.93 -2.28
C TYR A 569 -31.35 -16.98 -3.50
N PHE A 570 -30.09 -17.41 -3.32
CA PHE A 570 -29.15 -17.60 -4.40
C PHE A 570 -29.65 -18.65 -5.40
N GLN A 571 -30.10 -19.82 -4.94
CA GLN A 571 -30.61 -20.88 -5.81
C GLN A 571 -31.82 -20.41 -6.64
N LYS A 572 -32.80 -19.77 -6.00
CA LYS A 572 -33.98 -19.22 -6.68
C LYS A 572 -33.60 -18.14 -7.70
N SER A 573 -32.63 -17.29 -7.36
CA SER A 573 -32.13 -16.26 -8.28
C SER A 573 -31.43 -16.89 -9.49
N ALA A 574 -30.65 -17.94 -9.27
CA ALA A 574 -29.95 -18.68 -10.32
C ALA A 574 -30.93 -19.35 -11.28
N GLU A 575 -31.99 -19.99 -10.79
CA GLU A 575 -33.03 -20.65 -11.60
C GLU A 575 -33.67 -19.70 -12.62
N ASN A 576 -33.87 -18.43 -12.27
CA ASN A 576 -34.48 -17.43 -13.17
C ASN A 576 -33.58 -17.05 -14.37
N VAL A 577 -32.30 -17.42 -14.36
CA VAL A 577 -31.31 -17.02 -15.38
C VAL A 577 -30.68 -18.25 -16.04
N LEU A 578 -30.97 -19.47 -15.58
CA LEU A 578 -30.50 -20.69 -16.20
C LEU A 578 -31.15 -20.86 -17.58
N ILE A 579 -30.30 -20.87 -18.61
CA ILE A 579 -30.70 -21.24 -19.96
C ILE A 579 -30.60 -22.77 -20.04
N PRO A 580 -31.68 -23.50 -20.38
CA PRO A 580 -31.61 -24.93 -20.60
C PRO A 580 -30.52 -25.23 -21.62
N LYS A 581 -29.57 -26.12 -21.28
CA LYS A 581 -28.63 -26.62 -22.28
C LYS A 581 -29.44 -27.37 -23.32
N ILE A 582 -29.65 -26.77 -24.49
CA ILE A 582 -30.12 -27.49 -25.67
C ILE A 582 -28.98 -28.45 -26.00
N ILE A 583 -29.18 -29.73 -25.70
CA ILE A 583 -28.28 -30.80 -26.09
C ILE A 583 -28.37 -30.84 -27.62
N ALA A 584 -27.33 -30.36 -28.29
CA ALA A 584 -27.15 -30.52 -29.73
C ALA A 584 -26.43 -31.84 -30.02
#